data_AF-A0A1U7IZ67-F1
#
_entry.id   AF-A0A1U7IZ67-F1
#
_cell.length_a   1.000
_cell.length_b   1.000
_cell.length_c   1.000
_cell.angle_alpha   90.00
_cell.angle_beta   90.00
_cell.angle_gamma   90.00
#
_symmetry.space_group_name_H-M   'P 1'
#
loop_
_entity.id
_entity.type
_entity.pdbx_description
1 polymer ?
#
loop_
_entity_poly.entity_id
_entity_poly.type
_entity_poly.pdbx_seq_one_letter_code
_entity_poly.pdbx_strand_id
1 'polypeptide(L)'
;MPSNIRVPSELYEKLREISISLAGEYQSSAPTIQDVANVALKRFLHEWEAEGDLARQAIVAELLESRRLSRSKMGPTSNKQKLSG
;
A
#
# COMPACT_ATOMS: atom_id res chain seq x y z
N MET A 1 -1.60 5.11 20.26
CA MET A 1 -1.43 6.28 19.37
C MET A 1 -1.60 5.79 17.95
N PRO A 2 -2.55 6.32 17.16
CA PRO A 2 -2.59 6.01 15.74
C PRO A 2 -1.31 6.57 15.09
N SER A 3 -0.52 5.69 14.48
CA SER A 3 0.62 6.09 13.67
C SER A 3 0.15 6.34 12.25
N ASN A 4 0.51 7.49 11.68
CA ASN A 4 0.28 7.76 10.27
C ASN A 4 1.12 6.78 9.42
N ILE A 5 0.46 6.02 8.55
CA ILE A 5 1.13 5.14 7.59
C ILE A 5 1.53 5.98 6.39
N ARG A 6 2.81 5.90 5.99
CA ARG A 6 3.29 6.58 4.79
C ARG A 6 2.87 5.79 3.56
N VAL A 7 2.06 6.41 2.72
CA VAL A 7 1.67 5.86 1.41
C VAL A 7 2.75 6.22 0.38
N PRO A 8 3.27 5.25 -0.40
CA PRO A 8 4.17 5.53 -1.51
C PRO A 8 3.55 6.51 -2.50
N SER A 9 4.35 7.42 -3.07
CA SER A 9 3.85 8.46 -3.98
C SER A 9 3.08 7.89 -5.18
N GLU A 10 3.56 6.80 -5.76
CA GLU A 10 2.88 6.10 -6.86
C GLU A 10 1.47 5.63 -6.46
N LEU A 11 1.32 5.07 -5.26
CA LEU A 11 0.04 4.59 -4.78
C LEU A 11 -0.89 5.77 -4.45
N TYR A 12 -0.34 6.86 -3.91
CA TYR A 12 -1.09 8.08 -3.66
C TYR A 12 -1.64 8.70 -4.95
N GLU A 13 -0.84 8.78 -6.02
CA GLU A 13 -1.31 9.31 -7.30
C GLU A 13 -2.43 8.46 -7.89
N LYS A 14 -2.33 7.12 -7.83
CA LYS A 14 -3.42 6.23 -8.27
C LYS A 14 -4.72 6.45 -7.48
N LEU A 15 -4.63 6.61 -6.16
CA LEU A 15 -5.80 6.92 -5.33
C LEU A 15 -6.39 8.31 -5.66
N ARG A 16 -5.52 9.27 -5.96
CA ARG A 16 -5.91 10.63 -6.37
C ARG A 16 -6.61 10.63 -7.73
N GLU A 17 -6.11 9.87 -8.70
CA GLU A 17 -6.74 9.71 -10.02
C GLU A 17 -8.17 9.18 -9.91
N ILE A 18 -8.38 8.16 -9.06
CA ILE A 18 -9.72 7.61 -8.78
C ILE A 18 -10.62 8.71 -8.19
N SER A 19 -10.14 9.44 -7.18
CA SER A 19 -10.92 10.52 -6.55
C SER A 19 -11.27 11.63 -7.55
N ILE A 20 -10.34 12.02 -8.43
CA ILE A 20 -10.58 13.03 -9.49
C ILE A 20 -11.60 12.54 -10.52
N SER A 21 -11.50 11.29 -10.96
CA SER A 21 -12.46 10.69 -11.89
C SER A 21 -13.88 10.74 -11.32
N LEU A 22 -14.02 10.41 -10.03
CA LEU A 22 -15.30 10.44 -9.34
C LEU A 22 -15.78 11.88 -9.07
N ALA A 23 -14.88 12.84 -8.89
CA ALA A 23 -15.23 14.26 -8.80
C ALA A 23 -15.90 14.78 -10.09
N GLY A 24 -15.49 14.27 -11.26
CA GLY A 24 -16.14 14.61 -12.52
C GLY A 24 -17.60 14.12 -12.62
N GLU A 25 -17.90 12.99 -11.99
CA GLU A 25 -19.22 12.33 -12.08
C GLU A 25 -20.16 12.75 -10.94
N TYR A 26 -19.64 12.88 -9.72
CA TYR A 26 -20.42 13.08 -8.49
C TYR A 26 -20.26 14.49 -7.86
N GLN A 27 -19.42 15.35 -8.45
CA GLN A 27 -19.20 16.73 -8.04
C GLN A 27 -18.95 16.88 -6.53
N SER A 28 -19.81 17.61 -5.81
CA SER A 28 -19.71 17.85 -4.37
C SER A 28 -19.94 16.60 -3.50
N SER A 29 -20.51 15.54 -4.07
CA SER A 29 -20.73 14.26 -3.39
C SER A 29 -19.62 13.24 -3.66
N ALA A 30 -18.56 13.64 -4.37
CA ALA A 30 -17.48 12.74 -4.72
C ALA A 30 -16.65 12.34 -3.49
N PRO A 31 -16.23 11.06 -3.40
CA PRO A 31 -15.42 10.58 -2.29
C PRO A 31 -14.04 11.23 -2.28
N THR A 32 -13.58 11.57 -1.08
CA THR A 32 -12.22 12.06 -0.84
C THR A 32 -11.20 10.93 -1.02
N ILE A 33 -9.92 11.27 -1.17
CA ILE A 33 -8.82 10.28 -1.16
C ILE A 33 -8.87 9.42 0.11
N GLN A 34 -9.25 10.01 1.25
CA GLN A 34 -9.39 9.27 2.50
C GLN A 34 -10.53 8.25 2.44
N ASP A 35 -11.66 8.59 1.81
CA ASP A 35 -12.77 7.65 1.61
C ASP A 35 -12.35 6.47 0.73
N VAL A 36 -11.62 6.74 -0.37
CA VAL A 36 -11.08 5.68 -1.24
C VAL A 36 -10.13 4.77 -0.46
N ALA A 37 -9.21 5.34 0.31
CA ALA A 37 -8.27 4.57 1.13
C ALA A 37 -8.99 3.74 2.21
N ASN A 38 -9.97 4.33 2.88
CA ASN A 38 -10.77 3.64 3.90
C ASN A 38 -11.54 2.45 3.32
N VAL A 39 -12.13 2.59 2.13
CA VAL A 39 -12.83 1.50 1.44
C VAL A 39 -11.85 0.38 1.07
N ALA A 40 -10.68 0.72 0.53
CA ALA A 40 -9.67 -0.27 0.16
C ALA A 40 -9.19 -1.08 1.39
N LEU A 41 -8.91 -0.40 2.51
CA LEU A 41 -8.48 -1.06 3.75
C LEU A 41 -9.59 -1.94 4.36
N LYS A 42 -10.85 -1.47 4.33
CA LYS A 42 -11.99 -2.27 4.80
C LYS A 42 -12.18 -3.53 3.96
N ARG A 43 -12.02 -3.45 2.63
CA ARG A 43 -12.08 -4.61 1.74
C ARG A 43 -10.97 -5.61 2.04
N PHE A 44 -9.74 -5.12 2.21
CA PHE A 44 -8.61 -5.97 2.60
C PHE A 44 -8.87 -6.73 3.91
N LEU A 45 -9.37 -6.04 4.94
CA LEU A 45 -9.71 -6.68 6.22
C LEU A 45 -10.85 -7.68 6.08
N HIS A 46 -11.89 -7.34 5.33
CA HIS A 46 -12.99 -8.25 5.06
C HIS A 46 -12.52 -9.51 4.32
N GLU A 47 -11.65 -9.39 3.32
CA GLU A 47 -11.07 -10.53 2.61
C GLU A 47 -10.17 -11.39 3.51
N TRP A 48 -9.48 -10.78 4.46
CA TRP A 48 -8.66 -11.49 5.46
C TRP A 48 -9.51 -12.29 6.47
N GLU A 49 -10.65 -11.71 6.87
CA GLU A 49 -11.60 -12.29 7.83
C GLU A 49 -12.54 -13.30 7.19
N ALA A 50 -12.82 -13.19 5.88
CA ALA A 50 -13.65 -14.13 5.16
C ALA A 50 -13.10 -15.56 5.27
N GLU A 51 -13.99 -16.52 5.54
CA GLU A 51 -13.64 -17.93 5.70
C GLU A 51 -13.18 -18.51 4.36
N GLY A 52 -11.86 -18.61 4.18
CA GLY A 52 -11.25 -19.21 3.00
C GLY A 52 -9.73 -19.25 3.10
N ASP A 53 -9.18 -20.44 3.33
CA ASP A 53 -7.73 -20.65 3.47
C ASP A 53 -6.96 -20.17 2.21
N LEU A 54 -7.56 -20.35 1.03
CA LEU A 54 -6.99 -19.90 -0.24
C LEU A 54 -6.88 -18.37 -0.37
N ALA A 55 -7.91 -17.62 0.06
CA ALA A 55 -7.89 -16.16 0.02
C ALA A 55 -6.85 -15.59 0.99
N ARG A 56 -6.78 -16.17 2.20
CA ARG A 56 -5.76 -15.78 3.19
C ARG A 56 -4.34 -16.10 2.72
N GLN A 57 -4.12 -17.26 2.10
CA GLN A 57 -2.82 -17.64 1.54
C GLN A 57 -2.36 -16.69 0.44
N ALA A 58 -3.25 -16.26 -0.45
CA ALA A 58 -2.95 -15.27 -1.49
C ALA A 58 -2.50 -13.94 -0.86
N ILE A 59 -3.26 -13.42 0.12
CA ILE A 59 -2.90 -12.20 0.83
C ILE A 59 -1.54 -12.34 1.52
N VAL A 60 -1.27 -13.47 2.19
CA VAL A 60 0.03 -13.72 2.83
C VAL A 60 1.17 -13.71 1.81
N ALA A 61 1.00 -14.35 0.65
CA ALA A 61 2.01 -14.37 -0.40
C ALA A 61 2.34 -12.96 -0.91
N GLU A 62 1.33 -12.14 -1.16
CA GLU A 62 1.49 -10.74 -1.60
C GLU A 62 2.21 -9.88 -0.54
N LEU A 63 1.85 -10.04 0.73
CA LEU A 63 2.51 -9.34 1.85
C LEU A 63 3.99 -9.71 1.95
N LEU A 64 4.31 -11.00 1.83
CA LEU A 64 5.69 -11.48 1.88
C LEU A 64 6.51 -10.98 0.68
N GLU A 65 5.94 -10.95 -0.52
CA GLU A 65 6.59 -10.42 -1.71
C GLU A 65 6.83 -8.91 -1.59
N SER A 66 5.84 -8.14 -1.12
CA SER A 66 5.98 -6.71 -0.84
C SER A 66 7.12 -6.43 0.16
N ARG A 67 7.24 -7.26 1.21
CA ARG A 67 8.34 -7.18 2.16
C ARG A 67 9.69 -7.52 1.51
N ARG A 68 9.75 -8.55 0.66
CA ARG A 68 10.95 -8.94 -0.08
C ARG A 68 11.44 -7.80 -0.97
N LEU A 69 10.55 -7.20 -1.76
CA LEU A 69 10.84 -6.06 -2.64
C LEU A 69 11.30 -4.82 -1.86
N SER A 70 10.68 -4.55 -0.71
CA SER A 70 11.10 -3.45 0.16
C SER A 70 12.51 -3.66 0.71
N ARG A 71 12.88 -4.91 1.03
CA ARG A 71 14.23 -5.25 1.49
C ARG A 71 15.26 -5.24 0.36
N SER A 72 14.89 -5.63 -0.86
CA SER A 72 15.82 -5.63 -2.00
C SER A 72 16.17 -4.22 -2.50
N LYS A 73 15.28 -3.25 -2.29
CA LYS A 73 15.55 -1.82 -2.58
C LYS A 73 16.54 -1.20 -1.58
N MET A 74 16.73 -1.81 -0.41
CA MET A 74 17.87 -1.53 0.46
C MET A 74 19.06 -2.34 -0.05
N GLY A 75 19.82 -1.78 -1.00
CA GLY A 75 21.05 -2.42 -1.50
C GLY A 75 22.01 -2.82 -0.37
N PRO A 76 23.00 -3.69 -0.62
CA PRO A 76 23.86 -4.22 0.42
C PRO A 76 24.57 -3.08 1.14
N THR A 77 24.11 -2.76 2.36
CA THR A 77 24.87 -1.96 3.30
C THR A 77 25.98 -2.85 3.85
N SER A 78 27.01 -3.07 3.04
CA SER A 78 28.25 -3.66 3.51
C SER A 78 29.44 -2.96 2.85
N ASN A 79 30.01 -2.07 3.65
CA ASN A 79 31.44 -2.02 3.89
C ASN A 79 32.35 -1.56 2.73
N LYS A 80 32.34 -0.26 2.42
CA LYS A 80 33.60 0.43 2.07
C LYS A 80 34.26 0.91 3.35
N GLN A 81 34.76 -0.04 4.14
CA GLN A 81 35.80 0.24 5.12
C GLN A 81 37.00 0.79 4.35
N LYS A 82 37.44 1.98 4.76
CA LYS A 82 38.76 2.52 4.49
C LYS A 82 39.80 1.40 4.59
N LEU A 83 40.40 1.03 3.47
CA LEU A 83 41.69 0.33 3.44
C LEU A 83 42.59 1.13 2.51
N SER A 84 43.39 1.96 3.17
CA SER A 84 44.79 2.25 2.89
C SER A 84 45.17 2.79 1.50
N GLY A 85 45.35 4.11 1.45
CA GLY A 85 46.37 4.77 0.65
C GLY A 85 47.21 5.64 1.58
#